data_AF-A0A940KRY2-F1
#
_entry.id   AF-A0A940KRY2-F1
#
_cell.length_a   1.000
_cell.length_b   1.000
_cell.length_c   1.000
_cell.angle_alpha   90.00
_cell.angle_beta   90.00
_cell.angle_gamma   90.00
#
_symmetry.space_group_name_H-M   'P 1'
#
loop_
_entity.id
_entity.type
_entity.pdbx_description
1 polymer ?
#
loop_
_entity_poly.entity_id
_entity_poly.type
_entity_poly.pdbx_seq_one_letter_code
_entity_poly.pdbx_strand_id
1 'polypeptide(L)' 'YKKALEELPEQCRLIFQLSRFGDMKYREIADELDISVKTVENQMGKALKILRQKLVEFLPVFFILINL' A
#
# COMPACT_ATOMS: atom_id res chain seq x y z
N TYR A 1 -7.36 9.45 -1.09
CA TYR A 1 -7.20 8.05 -1.52
C TYR A 1 -6.31 7.92 -2.75
N LYS A 2 -6.74 8.41 -3.94
CA LYS A 2 -5.96 8.27 -5.20
C LYS A 2 -4.55 8.88 -5.13
N LYS A 3 -4.42 10.11 -4.61
CA LYS A 3 -3.12 10.79 -4.39
C LYS A 3 -2.12 10.00 -3.54
N ALA A 4 -2.57 9.38 -2.44
CA ALA A 4 -1.67 8.63 -1.54
C ALA A 4 -1.13 7.35 -2.19
N LEU A 5 -1.90 6.74 -3.09
CA LEU A 5 -1.43 5.60 -3.88
C LEU A 5 -0.48 6.02 -5.00
N GLU A 6 -0.70 7.18 -5.61
CA GLU A 6 0.19 7.74 -6.64
C GLU A 6 1.61 8.01 -6.11
N GLU A 7 1.76 8.31 -4.82
CA GLU A 7 3.06 8.48 -4.15
C GLU A 7 3.80 7.16 -3.86
N LEU A 8 3.13 6.01 -3.99
CA LEU A 8 3.81 4.72 -3.87
C LEU A 8 4.69 4.47 -5.11
N PRO A 9 5.87 3.84 -4.95
CA PRO A 9 6.61 3.30 -6.08
C PRO A 9 5.72 2.39 -6.92
N GLU A 10 5.89 2.42 -8.24
CA GLU A 10 4.97 1.80 -9.19
C GLU A 10 4.70 0.32 -8.89
N GLN A 11 5.74 -0.49 -8.65
CA GLN A 11 5.57 -1.90 -8.28
C GLN A 11 4.83 -2.08 -6.95
N CYS A 12 5.13 -1.27 -5.93
CA CYS A 12 4.43 -1.32 -4.65
C CYS A 12 2.95 -1.02 -4.84
N ARG A 13 2.64 0.00 -5.65
CA ARG A 13 1.26 0.40 -5.98
C ARG A 13 0.52 -0.71 -6.69
N LEU A 14 1.10 -1.29 -7.73
CA LEU A 14 0.50 -2.36 -8.53
C LEU A 14 0.17 -3.57 -7.65
N ILE A 15 1.16 -4.08 -6.92
CA ILE A 15 0.99 -5.26 -6.05
C ILE A 15 -0.05 -4.99 -4.95
N PHE A 16 -0.04 -3.79 -4.36
CA PHE A 16 -1.05 -3.39 -3.38
C PHE A 16 -2.46 -3.37 -3.98
N GLN A 17 -2.62 -2.85 -5.20
CA GLN A 17 -3.92 -2.78 -5.87
C GLN A 17 -4.46 -4.16 -6.23
N LEU A 18 -3.63 -5.04 -6.77
CA LEU A 18 -4.01 -6.43 -7.07
C LEU A 18 -4.47 -7.16 -5.81
N SER A 19 -3.76 -6.99 -4.68
CA SER A 19 -4.13 -7.64 -3.42
C SER A 19 -5.37 -7.03 -2.76
N ARG A 20 -5.53 -5.70 -2.76
CA ARG A 20 -6.56 -5.01 -1.97
C ARG A 20 -7.85 -4.71 -2.74
N PHE A 21 -7.79 -4.61 -4.06
CA PHE A 21 -8.96 -4.32 -4.92
C PHE A 21 -9.22 -5.42 -5.93
N GLY A 22 -8.20 -6.21 -6.28
CA GLY A 22 -8.36 -7.40 -7.11
C GLY A 22 -8.62 -8.68 -6.33
N ASP A 23 -8.63 -8.63 -4.98
CA ASP A 23 -8.77 -9.79 -4.08
C ASP A 23 -7.80 -10.94 -4.36
N MET A 24 -6.67 -10.66 -5.04
CA MET A 24 -5.68 -11.67 -5.37
C MET A 24 -4.83 -12.02 -4.14
N LYS A 25 -4.58 -13.31 -3.96
CA LYS A 25 -3.62 -13.83 -2.97
C LYS A 25 -2.20 -13.58 -3.46
N TYR A 26 -1.25 -13.50 -2.53
CA TYR A 26 0.14 -13.20 -2.88
C TYR A 26 0.77 -14.21 -3.85
N ARG A 27 0.32 -15.47 -3.82
CA ARG A 27 0.77 -16.49 -4.77
C ARG A 27 0.25 -16.20 -6.18
N GLU A 28 -1.02 -15.85 -6.31
CA GLU A 28 -1.63 -15.50 -7.60
C GLU A 28 -0.97 -14.26 -8.20
N ILE A 29 -0.63 -13.27 -7.37
CA ILE A 29 0.12 -12.07 -7.81
C ILE A 29 1.55 -12.42 -8.23
N ALA A 30 2.20 -13.33 -7.49
CA ALA A 30 3.55 -13.78 -7.79
C ALA A 30 3.59 -14.50 -9.16
N ASP A 31 2.60 -15.38 -9.40
CA ASP A 31 2.45 -16.12 -10.65
C ASP A 31 2.10 -15.17 -11.82
N GLU A 32 1.17 -14.23 -11.62
CA GLU A 32 0.75 -13.23 -12.63
C GLU A 32 1.89 -12.31 -13.07
N LEU A 33 2.75 -11.90 -12.12
CA LEU A 33 3.84 -10.96 -12.37
C LEU A 33 5.19 -11.62 -12.62
N ASP A 34 5.26 -12.96 -12.65
CA ASP A 34 6.48 -13.77 -12.77
C ASP A 34 7.58 -13.35 -11.78
N ILE A 35 7.21 -13.26 -10.51
CA ILE A 35 8.12 -12.91 -9.40
C ILE A 35 7.95 -13.88 -8.23
N SER A 36 8.90 -13.89 -7.31
CA SER A 36 8.74 -14.69 -6.09
C SER A 36 7.63 -14.14 -5.18
N VAL A 37 6.94 -15.04 -4.47
CA VAL A 37 6.03 -14.65 -3.36
C VAL A 37 6.75 -13.75 -2.35
N LYS A 38 8.05 -13.97 -2.13
CA LYS A 38 8.85 -13.13 -1.23
C LYS A 38 8.97 -11.69 -1.73
N THR A 39 9.07 -11.50 -3.04
CA THR A 39 9.06 -10.17 -3.66
C THR A 39 7.71 -9.49 -3.40
N VAL A 40 6.59 -10.20 -3.57
CA VAL A 40 5.24 -9.69 -3.29
C VAL A 40 5.12 -9.24 -1.82
N GLU A 41 5.53 -10.08 -0.87
CA GLU A 41 5.54 -9.74 0.56
C GLU A 41 6.36 -8.47 0.86
N ASN A 42 7.57 -8.39 0.30
CA ASN A 42 8.46 -7.25 0.51
C ASN A 42 7.86 -5.95 -0.05
N GLN A 43 7.25 -6.00 -1.24
CA GLN A 43 6.60 -4.84 -1.85
C GLN A 43 5.34 -4.43 -1.07
N MET A 44 4.56 -5.39 -0.57
CA MET A 44 3.42 -5.12 0.32
C MET A 44 3.85 -4.48 1.64
N GLY A 45 4.92 -4.98 2.25
CA GLY A 45 5.50 -4.38 3.45
C GLY A 45 5.92 -2.93 3.24
N LYS A 46 6.58 -2.64 2.10
CA LYS A 46 6.94 -1.27 1.71
C LYS A 46 5.72 -0.38 1.50
N ALA A 47 4.72 -0.84 0.76
CA ALA A 47 3.49 -0.10 0.51
C ALA A 47 2.79 0.28 1.82
N LEU A 48 2.59 -0.69 2.72
CA LEU A 48 1.94 -0.47 4.01
C LEU A 48 2.74 0.47 4.93
N LYS A 49 4.07 0.37 4.91
CA LYS A 49 4.93 1.29 5.69
C LYS A 49 4.74 2.74 5.23
N ILE A 50 4.79 2.99 3.92
CA ILE A 50 4.63 4.34 3.36
C ILE A 50 3.24 4.88 3.66
N LEU A 51 2.19 4.09 3.41
CA LEU A 51 0.80 4.50 3.68
C LEU A 51 0.57 4.81 5.17
N ARG A 52 1.15 4.01 6.08
CA ARG A 52 1.07 4.26 7.52
C ARG A 52 1.77 5.56 7.93
N GLN A 53 2.96 5.81 7.41
CA GLN A 53 3.69 7.05 7.69
C GLN A 53 2.89 8.28 7.27
N LYS A 54 2.31 8.24 6.07
CA LYS A 54 1.42 9.31 5.60
C LYS A 54 0.21 9.49 6.49
N LEU A 55 -0.44 8.40 6.91
CA LEU A 55 -1.59 8.51 7.82
C LEU A 55 -1.20 9.14 9.17
N VAL A 56 -0.03 8.79 9.72
CA VAL A 56 0.47 9.36 10.98
C VAL A 56 0.75 10.86 10.84
N GLU A 57 1.27 11.33 9.71
CA GLU A 57 1.45 12.76 9.44
C GLU A 57 0.13 13.56 9.51
N PHE A 58 -1.00 12.91 9.19
CA PHE A 58 -2.33 13.53 9.29
C PHE A 58 -2.99 13.44 10.67
N LEU A 59 -2.47 12.61 11.60
CA LEU A 59 -3.08 12.44 12.92
C LEU A 59 -3.12 13.72 13.77
N PRO A 60 -2.08 14.57 13.83
CA PRO A 60 -2.13 15.81 14.59
C PRO A 60 -3.21 16.77 14.07
N VAL A 61 -3.33 16.88 12.73
CA VAL A 61 -4.36 17.70 12.09
C VAL A 61 -5.75 17.17 12.40
N PHE A 62 -5.94 15.85 12.32
CA PHE A 62 -7.21 15.21 12.66
C PHE A 62 -7.59 15.43 14.13
N PHE A 63 -6.64 15.30 15.06
CA PHE A 63 -6.86 15.61 16.47
C PHE A 63 -7.24 17.07 16.71
N ILE A 64 -6.58 18.02 16.06
CA ILE A 64 -6.93 19.44 16.15
C ILE A 64 -8.35 19.69 15.64
N LEU A 65 -8.73 19.10 14.49
CA LEU A 65 -10.05 19.27 13.87
C LEU A 65 -11.21 18.65 14.68
N ILE A 66 -10.95 17.60 15.45
CA ILE A 66 -11.98 16.97 16.32
C ILE A 66 -12.13 17.70 17.66
N ASN A 67 -11.07 18.36 18.12
CA ASN A 67 -11.08 19.10 19.39
C ASN A 67 -11.35 20.61 19.22
N LEU A 68 -11.70 21.03 18.00
CA LEU A 68 -12.22 22.36 17.66
C LEU A 68 -13.74 22.29 17.51
#